data_AF-A0A7S3EUC6-F1
#
_entry.id   AF-A0A7S3EUC6-F1
#
_cell.length_a   1.000
_cell.length_b   1.000
_cell.length_c   1.000
_cell.angle_alpha   90.00
_cell.angle_beta   90.00
_cell.angle_gamma   90.00
#
_symmetry.space_group_name_H-M   'P 1'
#
loop_
_entity.id
_entity.type
_entity.pdbx_description
1 polymer ?
#
loop_
_entity_poly.entity_id
_entity_poly.type
_entity_poly.pdbx_seq_one_letter_code
_entity_poly.pdbx_strand_id
1 'polypeptide(L)'
;MGKDATSNGTLGELTVYDPYYCQGSVRRALVGLGLAEGCCLNSNEDFYQVVEKGAVPAHDVLLTNPPYSGEHKQRLLQILLDRQRQPAVVPFLLLMPAWLSATHYWQTFVRELA
;
A
#
# COMPACT_ATOMS: atom_id res chain seq x y z
N MET A 1 -11.29 26.61 24.53
CA MET A 1 -11.97 25.31 24.40
C MET A 1 -12.73 25.30 23.07
N GLY A 2 -12.00 25.18 21.96
CA GLY A 2 -12.54 25.03 20.62
C GLY A 2 -12.33 23.59 20.19
N LYS A 3 -13.39 22.95 19.71
CA LYS A 3 -13.35 21.58 19.23
C LYS A 3 -12.62 21.57 17.88
N ASP A 4 -11.35 21.19 17.87
CA ASP A 4 -10.70 20.73 16.64
C ASP A 4 -11.28 19.34 16.34
N ALA A 5 -12.43 19.35 15.68
CA ALA A 5 -12.93 18.18 14.98
C ALA A 5 -11.97 17.98 13.80
N THR A 6 -11.04 17.03 13.93
CA THR A 6 -10.41 16.36 12.81
C THR A 6 -11.48 16.15 11.75
N SER A 7 -11.30 16.74 10.57
CA SER A 7 -12.13 16.45 9.42
C SER A 7 -12.13 14.93 9.25
N ASN A 8 -13.25 14.26 9.55
CA ASN A 8 -13.43 12.85 9.29
C ASN A 8 -13.48 12.68 7.77
N GLY A 9 -12.30 12.67 7.15
CA GLY A 9 -12.14 12.45 5.71
C GLY A 9 -12.87 11.18 5.34
N THR A 10 -13.69 11.25 4.30
CA THR A 10 -14.42 10.08 3.84
C THR A 10 -13.54 9.27 2.90
N LEU A 11 -13.83 7.97 2.73
CA LEU A 11 -13.09 7.14 1.77
C LEU A 11 -13.12 7.75 0.35
N GLY A 12 -14.14 8.53 0.00
CA GLY A 12 -14.27 9.19 -1.29
C GLY A 12 -13.23 10.28 -1.58
N GLU A 13 -12.48 10.75 -0.58
CA GLU A 13 -11.45 11.79 -0.72
C GLU A 13 -10.03 11.23 -0.80
N LEU A 14 -9.85 9.93 -0.53
CA LEU A 14 -8.54 9.29 -0.51
C LEU A 14 -8.12 8.79 -1.89
N THR A 15 -6.88 9.04 -2.27
CA THR A 15 -6.23 8.38 -3.41
C THR A 15 -5.51 7.12 -2.92
N VAL A 16 -5.99 5.95 -3.35
CA VAL A 16 -5.42 4.64 -3.01
C VAL A 16 -4.63 4.10 -4.19
N TYR A 17 -3.36 3.75 -3.95
CA TYR A 17 -2.51 3.09 -4.93
C TYR A 17 -2.37 1.61 -4.60
N ASP A 18 -2.84 0.73 -5.50
CA ASP A 18 -2.51 -0.70 -5.47
C ASP A 18 -1.60 -1.03 -6.67
N PRO A 19 -0.32 -1.36 -6.44
CA PRO A 19 0.61 -1.64 -7.51
C PRO A 19 0.45 -3.03 -8.13
N TYR A 20 -0.40 -3.90 -7.56
CA TYR A 20 -0.58 -5.26 -8.04
C TYR A 20 -1.88 -5.36 -8.85
N TYR A 21 -1.72 -5.26 -10.17
CA TYR A 21 -2.86 -5.30 -11.09
C TYR A 21 -3.63 -6.62 -11.04
N CYS A 22 -4.94 -6.53 -10.82
CA CYS A 22 -5.82 -7.69 -10.67
C CYS A 22 -7.06 -7.62 -11.59
N GLN A 23 -6.88 -7.12 -12.81
CA GLN A 23 -7.97 -6.96 -13.80
C GLN A 23 -9.16 -6.14 -13.23
N GLY A 24 -8.83 -5.11 -12.46
CA GLY A 24 -9.79 -4.19 -11.85
C GLY A 24 -10.58 -4.74 -10.66
N SER A 25 -10.25 -5.92 -10.12
CA SER A 25 -10.97 -6.51 -9.00
C SER A 25 -10.88 -5.65 -7.73
N VAL A 26 -9.69 -5.15 -7.39
CA VAL A 26 -9.49 -4.26 -6.23
C VAL A 26 -10.24 -2.94 -6.42
N ARG A 27 -10.24 -2.41 -7.65
CA ARG A 27 -10.94 -1.16 -7.98
C ARG A 27 -12.44 -1.29 -7.73
N ARG A 28 -13.07 -2.36 -8.23
CA ARG A 28 -14.49 -2.66 -7.97
C ARG A 28 -14.78 -2.82 -6.48
N ALA A 29 -13.90 -3.51 -5.75
CA ALA A 29 -14.07 -3.72 -4.32
C ALA A 29 -14.00 -2.41 -3.52
N LEU A 30 -13.00 -1.57 -3.78
CA LEU A 30 -12.82 -0.28 -3.09
C LEU A 30 -13.94 0.70 -3.41
N VAL A 31 -14.39 0.75 -4.66
CA VAL A 31 -15.54 1.58 -5.06
C VAL A 31 -16.81 1.11 -4.35
N GLY A 32 -17.01 -0.21 -4.24
CA GLY A 32 -18.10 -0.78 -3.45
C GLY A 32 -18.05 -0.43 -1.96
N LEU A 33 -16.88 -0.09 -1.42
CA LEU A 33 -16.70 0.38 -0.05
C LEU A 33 -16.88 1.91 0.10
N GLY A 34 -17.01 2.64 -1.01
CA GLY A 34 -17.22 4.10 -1.01
C GLY A 34 -16.01 4.92 -1.48
N LEU A 35 -14.96 4.30 -2.03
CA LEU A 35 -13.88 5.03 -2.72
C LEU A 35 -14.43 5.65 -4.00
N ALA A 36 -14.04 6.89 -4.30
CA ALA A 36 -14.41 7.49 -5.57
C ALA A 36 -13.75 6.73 -6.73
N GLU A 37 -14.51 6.48 -7.80
CA GLU A 37 -14.08 5.69 -8.97
C GLU A 37 -12.69 6.13 -9.49
N GLY A 38 -12.45 7.44 -9.59
CA GLY A 38 -11.18 8.02 -10.07
C GLY A 38 -10.01 7.95 -9.09
N CYS A 39 -10.23 7.54 -7.85
CA CYS A 39 -9.24 7.60 -6.77
C CYS A 39 -8.55 6.26 -6.49
N CYS A 40 -8.80 5.23 -7.29
CA CYS A 40 -8.07 3.96 -7.25
C CYS A 40 -7.05 3.89 -8.39
N LEU A 41 -5.77 3.97 -8.06
CA LEU A 41 -4.65 3.82 -8.99
C LEU A 41 -4.25 2.33 -9.04
N ASN A 42 -4.57 1.65 -10.15
CA ASN A 42 -4.24 0.23 -10.38
C ASN A 42 -3.99 -0.01 -11.88
N SER A 43 -2.79 0.31 -12.34
CA SER A 43 -2.32 0.12 -13.71
C SER A 43 -1.65 -1.24 -13.89
N ASN A 44 -1.72 -1.81 -15.08
CA ASN A 44 -1.02 -3.06 -15.43
C ASN A 44 0.47 -2.79 -15.70
N GLU A 45 1.21 -2.48 -14.64
CA GLU A 45 2.62 -2.12 -14.67
C GLU A 45 3.42 -2.99 -13.70
N ASP A 46 4.73 -3.12 -13.93
CA ASP A 46 5.62 -3.81 -12.99
C ASP A 46 5.95 -2.88 -11.82
N PHE A 47 5.46 -3.23 -10.63
CA PHE A 47 5.66 -2.45 -9.42
C PHE A 47 7.13 -2.16 -9.11
N TYR A 48 8.00 -3.16 -9.25
CA TYR A 48 9.40 -3.01 -8.89
C TYR A 48 10.11 -2.05 -9.84
N GLN A 49 9.80 -2.13 -11.13
CA GLN A 49 10.31 -1.15 -12.11
C GLN A 49 9.80 0.26 -11.84
N VAL A 50 8.53 0.42 -11.42
CA VAL A 50 7.97 1.72 -11.04
C VAL A 50 8.74 2.32 -9.85
N VAL A 51 9.06 1.50 -8.84
CA VAL A 51 9.87 1.92 -7.69
C VAL A 51 11.30 2.28 -8.10
N GLU A 52 11.97 1.42 -8.88
CA GLU A 52 13.35 1.64 -9.35
C GLU A 52 13.50 2.92 -10.19
N LYS A 53 12.47 3.28 -10.96
CA LYS A 53 12.43 4.51 -11.77
C LYS A 53 12.02 5.75 -10.98
N GLY A 54 11.65 5.62 -9.71
CA GLY A 54 11.08 6.72 -8.93
C GLY A 54 9.74 7.23 -9.48
N ALA A 55 9.00 6.37 -10.18
CA ALA A 55 7.76 6.71 -10.89
C ALA A 55 6.50 6.34 -10.10
N VAL A 56 6.63 6.08 -8.79
CA VAL A 56 5.48 5.79 -7.92
C VAL A 56 4.55 7.00 -7.94
N PRO A 57 3.26 6.84 -8.32
CA PRO A 57 2.34 7.97 -8.41
C PRO A 57 2.10 8.56 -7.01
N ALA A 58 1.74 9.84 -6.94
CA ALA A 58 1.31 10.46 -5.68
C ALA A 58 -0.01 9.80 -5.21
N HIS A 59 -0.07 9.45 -3.92
CA HIS A 59 -1.22 8.79 -3.30
C HIS A 59 -1.22 9.02 -1.79
N ASP A 60 -2.38 8.86 -1.17
CA ASP A 60 -2.56 9.02 0.28
C ASP A 60 -2.32 7.71 1.03
N VAL A 61 -2.65 6.57 0.41
CA VAL A 61 -2.48 5.23 1.01
C VAL A 61 -1.99 4.23 -0.03
N LEU A 62 -0.96 3.46 0.32
CA LEU A 62 -0.50 2.32 -0.47
C LEU A 62 -1.21 1.04 -0.01
N LEU A 63 -2.01 0.42 -0.88
CA LEU A 63 -2.65 -0.87 -0.63
C LEU A 63 -1.86 -1.97 -1.34
N THR A 64 -1.39 -2.99 -0.62
CA THR A 64 -0.54 -4.02 -1.21
C THR A 64 -1.13 -5.40 -1.07
N ASN A 65 -1.24 -6.09 -2.21
CA ASN A 65 -1.60 -7.50 -2.30
C ASN A 65 -0.61 -8.22 -3.25
N PRO A 66 0.64 -8.47 -2.81
CA PRO A 66 1.68 -8.99 -3.68
C PRO A 66 1.40 -10.42 -4.14
N PRO A 67 1.99 -10.86 -5.26
CA PRO A 67 2.20 -12.26 -5.52
C PRO A 67 2.91 -12.92 -4.34
N TYR A 68 2.38 -14.04 -3.86
CA TYR A 68 2.92 -14.76 -2.71
C TYR A 68 3.98 -15.80 -3.07
N SER A 69 4.55 -15.75 -4.27
CA SER A 69 5.60 -16.66 -4.74
C SER A 69 6.99 -16.03 -4.65
N GLY A 70 8.03 -16.87 -4.60
CA GLY A 70 9.43 -16.44 -4.64
C GLY A 70 9.76 -15.32 -3.66
N GLU A 71 10.55 -14.36 -4.15
CA GLU A 71 11.11 -13.26 -3.34
C GLU A 71 10.21 -12.01 -3.27
N HIS A 72 8.99 -12.07 -3.80
CA HIS A 72 8.10 -10.91 -3.89
C HIS A 72 7.77 -10.30 -2.54
N LYS A 73 7.64 -11.13 -1.49
CA LYS A 73 7.33 -10.71 -0.12
C LYS A 73 8.49 -9.92 0.47
N GLN A 74 9.70 -10.47 0.43
CA GLN A 74 10.90 -9.86 0.98
C GLN A 74 11.17 -8.52 0.31
N ARG A 75 11.08 -8.48 -1.04
CA ARG A 75 11.22 -7.24 -1.81
C ARG A 75 10.16 -6.21 -1.43
N LEU A 76 8.89 -6.60 -1.30
CA LEU A 76 7.84 -5.69 -0.87
C LEU A 76 8.11 -5.13 0.53
N LEU A 77 8.42 -5.98 1.51
CA LEU A 77 8.69 -5.55 2.88
C LEU A 77 9.86 -4.55 2.94
N GLN A 78 10.92 -4.80 2.16
CA GLN A 78 12.04 -3.88 2.05
C GLN A 78 11.62 -2.53 1.45
N ILE A 79 10.84 -2.54 0.36
CA ILE A 79 10.30 -1.32 -0.25
C ILE A 79 9.44 -0.53 0.75
N LEU A 80 8.60 -1.22 1.53
CA LEU A 80 7.78 -0.57 2.54
C LEU A 80 8.65 0.12 3.61
N LEU A 81 9.67 -0.57 4.15
CA LEU A 81 10.60 0.03 5.12
C LEU A 81 11.32 1.24 4.54
N ASP A 82 11.85 1.13 3.32
CA ASP A 82 12.60 2.23 2.69
C ASP A 82 11.71 3.45 2.44
N ARG A 83 10.43 3.24 2.12
CA ARG A 83 9.44 4.32 2.01
C ARG A 83 9.12 4.96 3.36
N GLN A 84 9.00 4.18 4.44
CA GLN A 84 8.74 4.73 5.78
C GLN A 84 9.91 5.55 6.34
N ARG A 85 11.12 5.37 5.80
CA ARG A 85 12.31 6.16 6.16
C ARG A 85 12.40 7.50 5.41
N GLN A 86 11.49 7.77 4.47
CA GLN A 86 11.48 9.02 3.72
C GLN A 86 10.87 10.15 4.57
N PRO A 87 11.25 11.43 4.31
CA PRO A 87 10.71 12.57 5.07
C PRO A 87 9.18 12.70 5.01
N ALA A 88 8.58 12.33 3.87
CA ALA A 88 7.15 12.29 3.69
C ALA A 88 6.67 10.84 3.78
N VAL A 89 6.15 10.47 4.95
CA VAL A 89 5.67 9.11 5.22
C VAL A 89 4.27 8.93 4.64
N VAL A 90 4.11 7.91 3.80
CA VAL A 90 2.80 7.49 3.29
C VAL A 90 2.37 6.22 4.02
N PRO A 91 1.18 6.19 4.64
CA PRO A 91 0.68 4.98 5.30
C PRO A 91 0.41 3.87 4.28
N PHE A 92 0.46 2.62 4.74
CA PHE A 92 0.20 1.46 3.89
C PHE A 92 -0.69 0.43 4.56
N LEU A 93 -1.37 -0.35 3.72
CA LEU A 93 -2.14 -1.53 4.07
C LEU A 93 -1.46 -2.74 3.42
N LEU A 94 -1.13 -3.75 4.23
CA LEU A 94 -0.36 -4.90 3.81
C LEU A 94 -1.17 -6.19 3.98
N LEU A 95 -1.58 -6.80 2.86
CA LEU A 95 -2.27 -8.08 2.86
C LEU A 95 -1.27 -9.22 2.69
N MET A 96 -1.13 -10.05 3.74
CA MET A 96 -0.13 -11.11 3.81
C MET A 96 -0.71 -12.43 4.35
N PRO A 97 -0.29 -13.59 3.82
CA PRO A 97 -0.63 -14.90 4.38
C PRO A 97 -0.19 -15.03 5.84
N ALA A 98 -1.03 -15.65 6.68
CA ALA A 98 -0.76 -15.77 8.12
C ALA A 98 0.57 -16.46 8.46
N TRP A 99 1.02 -17.42 7.65
CA TRP A 99 2.27 -18.16 7.88
C TRP A 99 3.52 -17.27 7.84
N LEU A 100 3.45 -16.10 7.19
CA LEU A 100 4.55 -15.13 7.19
C LEU A 100 4.92 -14.66 8.59
N SER A 101 3.96 -14.63 9.51
CA SER A 101 4.17 -14.18 10.89
C SER A 101 5.27 -14.96 11.62
N ALA A 102 5.47 -16.23 11.25
CA ALA A 102 6.48 -17.11 11.83
C ALA A 102 7.87 -16.96 11.19
N THR A 103 7.99 -16.18 10.11
CA THR A 103 9.25 -16.05 9.36
C THR A 103 10.18 -15.00 9.98
N HIS A 104 11.49 -15.22 9.87
CA HIS A 104 12.48 -14.29 10.40
C HIS A 104 12.40 -12.91 9.74
N TYR A 105 12.19 -12.86 8.42
CA TYR A 105 12.14 -11.58 7.70
C TYR A 105 10.88 -10.78 8.04
N TRP A 106 9.76 -11.42 8.40
CA TRP A 106 8.60 -10.72 8.96
C TRP A 106 8.90 -10.12 10.33
N GLN A 107 9.52 -10.89 11.24
CA GLN A 107 9.89 -10.39 12.57
C GLN A 107 10.84 -9.21 12.49
N THR A 108 11.81 -9.27 11.57
CA THR A 108 12.69 -8.15 11.25
C THR A 108 11.89 -6.97 10.71
N PHE A 109 11.02 -7.17 9.72
CA PHE A 109 10.18 -6.08 9.20
C PHE A 109 9.39 -5.36 10.29
N VAL A 110 8.70 -6.08 11.18
CA VAL A 110 7.91 -5.47 12.26
C VAL A 110 8.78 -4.69 13.24
N ARG A 111 9.96 -5.22 13.59
CA ARG A 111 10.90 -4.54 14.50
C ARG A 111 11.46 -3.26 13.89
N GLU A 112 11.79 -3.26 12.60
CA GLU A 112 12.37 -2.10 11.91
C GLU A 112 11.31 -1.04 11.55
N LEU A 113 10.03 -1.42 11.54
CA LEU A 113 8.91 -0.52 11.26
C LEU A 113 8.44 0.25 12.51
N ALA A 114 8.61 -0.34 13.70
CA ALA A 114 8.20 0.21 14.99
C ALA A 114 9.17 1.27 15.52
#